data_AF-A0A6M3LDR9-F1
#
_entry.id   AF-A0A6M3LDR9-F1
#
_cell.length_a   1.000
_cell.length_b   1.000
_cell.length_c   1.000
_cell.angle_alpha   90.00
_cell.angle_beta   90.00
_cell.angle_gamma   90.00
#
_symmetry.space_group_name_H-M   'P 1'
#
loop_
_entity.id
_entity.type
_entity.pdbx_description
1 polymer ?
#
loop_
_entity_poly.entity_id
_entity_poly.type
_entity_poly.pdbx_seq_one_letter_code
_entity_poly.pdbx_strand_id
1 'polypeptide(L)' 'MELTRRYRVNVGTSVKGVKSYDCTVEITCDELNHEQVQCAILTESDSLVAQLDQRYPSTISIA' A
#
# COMPACT_ATOMS: atom_id res chain seq x y z
N MET A 1 1.07 -25.24 -0.62
CA MET A 1 1.06 -24.02 -1.44
C MET A 1 1.59 -22.90 -0.58
N GLU A 2 2.77 -22.37 -0.90
CA GLU A 2 3.38 -21.28 -0.14
C GLU A 2 3.11 -19.97 -0.88
N LEU A 3 2.33 -19.08 -0.26
CA LEU A 3 2.05 -17.75 -0.79
C LEU A 3 2.96 -16.76 -0.08
N THR A 4 4.06 -16.39 -0.73
CA THR A 4 4.96 -15.36 -0.20
C THR A 4 4.51 -14.00 -0.69
N ARG A 5 4.24 -13.09 0.25
CA ARG A 5 3.86 -11.70 -0.04
C ARG A 5 4.84 -10.77 0.65
N ARG A 6 5.48 -9.89 -0.12
CA ARG A 6 6.35 -8.84 0.42
C ARG A 6 5.73 -7.47 0.16
N TYR A 7 5.59 -6.70 1.23
CA TYR A 7 5.04 -5.35 1.17
C TYR A 7 6.14 -4.37 1.55
N ARG A 8 6.40 -3.40 0.67
CA ARG A 8 7.27 -2.26 0.96
C ARG A 8 6.46 -0.99 0.81
N VAL A 9 6.51 -0.15 1.84
CA VAL A 9 5.84 1.16 1.84
C VAL A 9 6.90 2.22 2.04
N ASN A 10 7.04 3.13 1.08
CA ASN A 10 7.80 4.35 1.25
C ASN A 10 6.82 5.49 1.56
N VAL A 11 7.01 6.14 2.71
CA VAL A 11 6.19 7.28 3.14
C VAL A 11 6.97 8.56 2.87
N GLY A 12 6.48 9.35 1.92
CA GLY A 12 7.01 10.67 1.61
C GLY A 12 6.09 11.76 2.16
N THR A 13 6.66 12.78 2.79
CA THR A 13 5.93 14.00 3.16
C THR A 13 6.52 15.16 2.37
N SER A 14 5.74 15.77 1.48
CA SER A 14 6.16 16.97 0.77
C SER A 14 6.18 18.20 1.69
N VAL A 15 6.98 19.20 1.31
CA VAL A 15 7.06 20.51 2.00
C VAL A 15 5.71 21.24 2.12
N LYS A 16 4.72 20.87 1.28
CA LYS A 16 3.34 21.38 1.31
C LYS A 16 2.39 20.55 2.20
N GLY A 17 2.91 19.60 2.97
CA GLY A 17 2.11 18.71 3.84
C GLY A 17 1.37 17.58 3.12
N VAL A 18 1.54 17.44 1.80
CA VAL A 18 0.97 16.32 1.03
C VAL A 18 1.76 15.05 1.36
N LYS A 19 1.05 14.01 1.81
CA LYS A 19 1.64 12.68 1.99
C LYS A 19 1.51 11.87 0.71
N SER A 20 2.55 11.12 0.41
CA SER A 20 2.58 10.19 -0.72
C SER A 20 3.02 8.83 -0.19
N TYR A 21 2.25 7.81 -0.52
CA TYR A 21 2.54 6.43 -0.19
C TYR A 21 2.92 5.72 -1.48
N ASP A 22 4.16 5.25 -1.56
CA ASP A 22 4.61 4.39 -2.64
C ASP A 22 4.61 2.95 -2.10
N CYS A 23 3.68 2.16 -2.62
CA CYS A 23 3.44 0.79 -2.20
C CYS A 23 3.96 -0.17 -3.28
N THR A 24 4.94 -0.99 -2.92
CA THR A 24 5.38 -2.13 -3.74
C THR A 24 4.87 -3.42 -3.14
N VAL A 25 4.13 -4.21 -3.92
CA VAL A 25 3.61 -5.52 -3.53
C VAL A 25 4.24 -6.58 -4.44
N GLU A 26 5.00 -7.50 -3.86
CA GLU A 26 5.54 -8.66 -4.56
C GLU A 26 4.75 -9.89 -4.16
N ILE A 27 4.10 -10.54 -5.13
CA ILE A 27 3.33 -11.76 -4.94
C ILE A 27 4.00 -12.87 -5.73
N THR A 28 4.44 -13.92 -5.03
CA THR A 28 4.88 -15.17 -5.66
C THR A 28 3.76 -16.19 -5.50
N CYS A 29 3.18 -16.63 -6.63
CA CYS A 29 2.16 -17.67 -6.63
C CYS A 29 2.32 -18.56 -7.86
N ASP A 30 2.27 -19.88 -7.64
CA ASP A 30 2.43 -20.90 -8.68
C ASP A 30 1.17 -21.08 -9.56
N GLU A 31 -0.02 -20.72 -9.07
CA GLU A 31 -1.29 -21.18 -9.70
C GLU A 31 -2.39 -20.11 -9.85
N LEU A 32 -2.11 -18.82 -9.60
CA LEU A 32 -3.12 -17.77 -9.79
C LEU A 32 -3.08 -17.19 -11.21
N ASN A 33 -4.26 -17.02 -11.81
CA ASN A 33 -4.43 -16.23 -13.04
C ASN A 33 -4.00 -14.76 -12.76
N HIS A 34 -3.31 -14.13 -13.71
CA HIS A 34 -2.93 -12.71 -13.71
C HIS A 34 -4.05 -11.77 -13.21
N GLU A 35 -5.30 -12.01 -13.62
CA GLU A 35 -6.45 -11.19 -13.20
C GLU A 35 -6.74 -11.29 -11.69
N GLN A 36 -6.62 -12.50 -11.13
CA GLN A 36 -6.81 -12.74 -9.70
C GLN A 36 -5.65 -12.12 -8.88
N VAL A 37 -4.43 -12.19 -9.40
CA VAL A 37 -3.25 -11.55 -8.80
C VAL A 37 -3.44 -10.03 -8.77
N GLN A 38 -3.87 -9.42 -9.89
CA GLN A 38 -4.11 -7.98 -9.97
C GLN A 38 -5.18 -7.51 -9.00
N CYS A 39 -6.31 -8.23 -8.92
CA CYS A 39 -7.40 -7.88 -8.02
C CYS A 39 -6.97 -7.97 -6.54
N ALA A 40 -6.16 -8.98 -6.19
CA ALA A 40 -5.59 -9.12 -4.86
C ALA A 40 -4.63 -7.96 -4.52
N ILE A 41 -3.75 -7.56 -5.45
CA ILE A 41 -2.83 -6.43 -5.25
C ILE A 41 -3.59 -5.14 -4.95
N LEU A 42 -4.62 -4.82 -5.75
CA LEU A 42 -5.40 -3.59 -5.57
C LEU A 42 -6.11 -3.59 -4.22
N THR A 43 -6.79 -4.67 -3.87
CA THR A 43 -7.53 -4.80 -2.60
C THR A 43 -6.61 -4.64 -1.39
N GLU A 44 -5.44 -5.31 -1.43
CA GLU A 44 -4.46 -5.24 -0.34
C GLU A 44 -3.82 -3.84 -0.27
N SER A 45 -3.54 -3.21 -1.42
CA SER A 45 -3.02 -1.85 -1.49
C SER A 45 -3.99 -0.84 -0.86
N ASP A 46 -5.27 -0.90 -1.21
CA ASP A 46 -6.29 0.01 -0.69
C ASP A 46 -6.46 -0.14 0.83
N SER A 47 -6.50 -1.39 1.32
CA SER A 47 -6.57 -1.69 2.75
C SER A 47 -5.35 -1.15 3.51
N LEU A 48 -4.16 -1.28 2.91
CA LEU A 48 -2.91 -0.79 3.50
C LEU A 48 -2.86 0.73 3.54
N VAL A 49 -3.26 1.41 2.47
CA VAL A 49 -3.33 2.88 2.42
C VAL A 49 -4.30 3.40 3.49
N ALA A 50 -5.47 2.78 3.65
CA ALA A 50 -6.43 3.18 4.69
C ALA A 50 -5.84 3.07 6.11
N GLN A 51 -5.10 1.99 6.39
CA GLN A 51 -4.43 1.82 7.68
C GLN A 51 -3.28 2.80 7.88
N LEU A 52 -2.52 3.10 6.83
CA LEU A 52 -1.42 4.07 6.88
C LEU A 52 -1.92 5.49 7.10
N ASP A 53 -3.05 5.86 6.50
CA ASP A 53 -3.67 7.17 6.69
C ASP A 53 -4.11 7.37 8.14
N GLN A 54 -4.69 6.35 8.77
CA GLN A 54 -5.01 6.35 10.20
C GLN A 54 -3.77 6.42 11.09
N ARG A 55 -2.73 5.64 10.77
CA ARG A 55 -1.50 5.56 11.58
C ARG A 55 -0.66 6.82 11.50
N TYR A 56 -0.66 7.47 10.35
CA TYR A 56 0.08 8.69 10.09
C TYR A 56 -0.87 9.78 9.61
N PRO A 57 -1.72 10.34 10.50
CA PRO A 57 -2.65 11.38 10.10
C PRO A 57 -1.90 12.54 9.45
N SER A 58 -2.49 13.10 8.40
CA SER A 58 -2.03 14.35 7.79
C SER A 58 -2.03 15.44 8.83
N THR A 59 -0.85 15.78 9.36
CA THR A 59 -0.63 16.94 10.21
C THR A 59 -0.69 18.20 9.36
N ILE A 60 -1.86 18.49 8.79
CA ILE A 60 -2.21 19.85 8.41
C ILE A 60 -3.14 20.35 9.52
N SER A 61 -2.55 20.61 10.68
CA SER A 61 -3.16 21.49 11.68
C SER A 61 -2.85 22.90 11.22
N ILE A 62 -3.68 23.43 10.32
CA ILE A 62 -3.80 24.88 10.16
C ILE A 62 -4.47 25.41 11.43
N ALA A 63 -3.63 25.76 12.41
CA ALA A 63 -3.97 26.67 13.50
C ALA A 63 -3.61 28.09 13.09
#